data_AF-A0AAI8XQY4-F1
#
_entry.id   AF-A0AAI8XQY4-F1
#
_cell.length_a   1.000
_cell.length_b   1.000
_cell.length_c   1.000
_cell.angle_alpha   90.00
_cell.angle_beta   90.00
_cell.angle_gamma   90.00
#
_symmetry.space_group_name_H-M   'P 1'
#
loop_
_entity.id
_entity.type
_entity.pdbx_description
1 polymer ?
#
loop_
_entity_poly.entity_id
_entity_poly.type
_entity_poly.pdbx_seq_one_letter_code
_entity_poly.pdbx_strand_id
1 'polypeptide(L)'
;MNFDYRTIAKNVLKLASELDTRMAMPASDADKKSKIDAWETILTGQVWPTEAEAAVIEHYRDPRAFPLMPGDVVAHCKAQPVWSSLEHARDWILRFGVQNPYSGAIEAYSGIPEPVIDIPESVPRSSHKAYLAEHLRQWVAPRLDDLAAAILAKKFRPWWADQ
;
A
#
# COMPACT_ATOMS: atom_id res chain seq x y z
N MET A 1 -1.27 -8.30 3.01
CA MET A 1 -0.12 -8.11 3.93
C MET A 1 -0.66 -7.64 5.28
N ASN A 2 -0.08 -8.07 6.41
CA ASN A 2 -0.49 -7.56 7.72
C ASN A 2 0.52 -6.48 8.16
N PHE A 3 0.13 -5.22 8.06
CA PHE A 3 0.94 -4.11 8.56
C PHE A 3 0.63 -3.86 10.03
N ASP A 4 1.63 -3.47 10.81
CA ASP A 4 1.42 -2.98 12.17
C ASP A 4 0.91 -1.53 12.12
N TYR A 5 -0.41 -1.37 11.96
CA TYR A 5 -1.06 -0.07 11.84
C TYR A 5 -0.93 0.77 13.12
N ARG A 6 -0.76 0.13 14.28
CA ARG A 6 -0.47 0.83 15.54
C ARG A 6 0.88 1.52 15.47
N THR A 7 1.90 0.83 14.96
CA THR A 7 3.23 1.41 14.73
C THR A 7 3.17 2.53 13.68
N ILE A 8 2.44 2.35 12.57
CA ILE A 8 2.25 3.42 11.57
C ILE A 8 1.60 4.66 12.22
N ALA A 9 0.49 4.48 12.94
CA ALA A 9 -0.21 5.56 13.62
C ALA A 9 0.69 6.31 14.62
N LYS A 10 1.49 5.57 15.39
CA LYS A 10 2.46 6.14 16.33
C LYS A 10 3.52 6.97 15.62
N ASN A 11 4.08 6.48 14.51
CA ASN A 11 5.11 7.20 13.76
C ASN A 11 4.55 8.49 13.13
N VAL A 12 3.39 8.40 12.49
CA VAL A 12 2.69 9.55 11.91
C VAL A 12 2.41 10.62 12.96
N LEU A 13 1.83 10.23 14.10
CA LEU A 13 1.52 11.16 15.19
C LEU A 13 2.77 11.80 15.80
N LYS A 14 3.84 11.00 15.98
CA LYS A 14 5.11 11.50 16.49
C LYS A 14 5.69 12.56 15.54
N LEU A 15 5.82 12.23 14.26
CA LEU A 15 6.35 13.13 13.25
C LEU A 15 5.51 14.41 13.13
N ALA A 16 4.18 14.29 13.11
CA ALA A 16 3.28 15.44 13.08
C ALA A 16 3.46 16.34 14.32
N SER A 17 3.64 15.76 15.52
CA SER A 17 3.87 16.53 16.75
C SER A 17 5.23 17.24 16.79
N GLU A 18 6.24 16.70 16.10
CA GLU A 18 7.57 17.31 15.99
C GLU A 18 7.55 18.51 15.02
N LEU A 19 6.67 18.49 14.02
CA LEU A 19 6.50 19.56 13.03
C LEU A 19 5.47 20.61 13.45
N ASP A 20 4.43 20.22 14.20
CA ASP A 20 3.32 21.08 14.60
C ASP A 20 2.99 20.90 16.08
N THR A 21 3.29 21.92 16.89
CA THR A 21 3.04 21.89 18.33
C THR A 21 1.56 21.79 18.69
N ARG A 22 0.64 22.14 17.78
CA ARG A 22 -0.81 21.95 17.96
C ARG A 22 -1.18 20.46 17.92
N MET A 23 -0.35 19.62 17.30
CA MET A 23 -0.51 18.16 17.25
C MET A 23 0.13 17.42 18.44
N ALA A 24 0.43 18.14 19.53
CA ALA A 24 1.07 17.59 20.72
C ALA A 24 0.51 16.22 21.15
N MET A 25 1.43 15.32 21.51
CA MET A 25 1.08 14.06 22.13
C MET A 25 0.63 14.30 23.58
N PRO A 26 -0.45 13.64 24.05
CA PRO A 26 -0.88 13.75 25.44
C PRO A 26 0.25 13.40 26.41
N ALA A 27 0.25 13.97 27.61
CA ALA A 27 1.29 13.67 28.60
C ALA A 27 1.08 12.29 29.25
N SER A 28 -0.18 11.92 29.52
CA SER A 28 -0.54 10.65 30.15
C SER A 28 -0.43 9.49 29.16
N ASP A 29 0.06 8.33 29.62
CA ASP A 29 0.20 7.16 28.75
C ASP A 29 -1.15 6.58 28.32
N ALA A 30 -2.18 6.72 29.16
CA ALA A 30 -3.55 6.32 28.82
C ALA A 30 -4.12 7.15 27.67
N ASP A 31 -3.95 8.47 27.70
CA ASP A 31 -4.44 9.35 26.64
C ASP A 31 -3.61 9.22 25.36
N LYS A 32 -2.28 9.04 25.47
CA LYS A 32 -1.43 8.70 24.32
C LYS A 32 -1.92 7.44 23.64
N LYS A 33 -2.19 6.39 24.43
CA LYS A 33 -2.71 5.12 23.93
C LYS A 33 -4.05 5.35 23.21
N SER A 34 -4.98 6.06 23.82
CA SER A 34 -6.29 6.36 23.22
C SER A 34 -6.16 7.12 21.89
N LYS A 35 -5.29 8.13 21.81
CA LYS A 35 -5.03 8.88 20.57
C LYS A 35 -4.46 7.99 19.46
N ILE A 36 -3.51 7.11 19.80
CA ILE A 36 -2.93 6.15 18.85
C ILE A 36 -3.99 5.15 18.37
N ASP A 37 -4.80 4.59 19.28
CA ASP A 37 -5.87 3.63 18.94
C ASP A 37 -6.89 4.26 17.98
N ALA A 38 -7.25 5.53 18.21
CA ALA A 38 -8.15 6.27 17.33
C ALA A 38 -7.57 6.46 15.92
N TRP A 39 -6.29 6.82 15.81
CA TRP A 39 -5.60 6.95 14.53
C TRP A 39 -5.45 5.60 13.82
N GLU A 40 -5.01 4.57 14.54
CA GLU A 40 -4.89 3.19 14.04
C GLU A 40 -6.21 2.72 13.39
N THR A 41 -7.34 2.98 14.05
CA THR A 41 -8.68 2.63 13.55
C THR A 41 -8.95 3.22 12.16
N ILE A 42 -8.59 4.48 11.93
CA ILE A 42 -8.83 5.16 10.64
C ILE A 42 -7.84 4.72 9.57
N LEU A 43 -6.57 4.51 9.94
CA LEU A 43 -5.50 4.17 9.00
C LEU A 43 -5.55 2.70 8.53
N THR A 44 -6.15 1.81 9.32
CA THR A 44 -6.16 0.36 9.07
C THR A 44 -6.67 0.01 7.67
N GLY A 45 -5.86 -0.74 6.93
CA GLY A 45 -6.20 -1.26 5.60
C GLY A 45 -6.08 -0.27 4.46
N GLN A 46 -5.72 0.99 4.74
CA GLN A 46 -5.83 2.09 3.77
C GLN A 46 -4.51 2.84 3.52
N VAL A 47 -3.45 2.55 4.28
CA VAL A 47 -2.17 3.27 4.20
C VAL A 47 -0.98 2.33 4.26
N TRP A 48 0.17 2.83 3.80
CA TRP A 48 1.46 2.15 3.84
C TRP A 48 2.47 2.97 4.65
N PRO A 49 3.42 2.35 5.38
CA PRO A 49 4.31 3.07 6.30
C PRO A 49 5.05 4.25 5.65
N THR A 50 5.74 3.98 4.53
CA THR A 50 6.53 4.99 3.81
C THR A 50 5.66 6.15 3.31
N GLU A 51 4.48 5.85 2.76
CA GLU A 51 3.57 6.87 2.23
C GLU A 51 2.86 7.66 3.32
N ALA A 52 2.57 7.02 4.47
CA ALA A 52 1.95 7.68 5.60
C ALA A 52 2.88 8.73 6.21
N GLU A 53 4.19 8.45 6.31
CA GLU A 53 5.18 9.44 6.74
C GLU A 53 5.38 10.54 5.69
N ALA A 54 5.40 10.19 4.40
CA ALA A 54 5.46 11.16 3.31
C ALA A 54 4.25 12.12 3.31
N ALA A 55 3.05 11.62 3.65
CA ALA A 55 1.84 12.44 3.77
C ALA A 55 1.99 13.53 4.82
N VAL A 56 2.60 13.22 5.98
CA VAL A 56 2.86 14.21 7.04
C VAL A 56 3.80 15.30 6.52
N ILE A 57 4.90 14.90 5.90
CA ILE A 57 5.91 15.83 5.37
C ILE A 57 5.28 16.74 4.31
N GLU A 58 4.55 16.17 3.36
CA GLU A 58 3.94 16.93 2.27
C GLU A 58 2.87 17.90 2.78
N HIS A 59 2.02 17.46 3.72
CA HIS A 59 1.00 18.32 4.33
C HIS A 59 1.61 19.57 4.98
N TYR A 60 2.70 19.40 5.72
CA TYR A 60 3.35 20.51 6.43
C TYR A 60 4.33 21.32 5.56
N ARG A 61 4.48 21.02 4.27
CA ARG A 61 5.15 21.92 3.32
C ARG A 61 4.30 23.14 2.98
N ASP A 62 2.98 23.07 3.15
CA ASP A 62 2.11 24.25 2.99
C ASP A 62 2.35 25.23 4.17
N PRO A 63 2.78 26.49 3.91
CA PRO A 63 2.97 27.48 4.97
C PRO A 63 1.69 27.83 5.75
N ARG A 64 0.52 27.40 5.26
CA ARG A 64 -0.79 27.61 5.90
C ARG A 64 -1.42 26.29 6.36
N ALA A 65 -0.61 25.24 6.56
CA ALA A 65 -1.09 23.94 7.02
C ALA A 65 -1.90 24.04 8.33
N PHE A 66 -3.11 23.51 8.29
CA PHE A 66 -3.92 23.24 9.48
C PHE A 66 -3.39 21.98 10.20
N PRO A 67 -3.78 21.71 11.46
CA PRO A 67 -3.41 20.46 12.12
C PRO A 67 -3.83 19.24 11.30
N LEU A 68 -2.91 18.30 11.10
CA LEU A 68 -3.13 17.10 10.29
C LEU A 68 -4.20 16.19 10.91
N MET A 69 -5.11 15.70 10.08
CA MET A 69 -6.10 14.69 10.45
C MET A 69 -5.74 13.31 9.86
N PRO A 70 -6.17 12.19 10.46
CA PRO A 70 -5.87 10.87 9.90
C PRO A 70 -6.50 10.67 8.51
N GLY A 71 -7.60 11.36 8.22
CA GLY A 71 -8.23 11.36 6.89
C GLY A 71 -7.35 11.96 5.81
N ASP A 72 -6.51 12.95 6.14
CA ASP A 72 -5.58 13.58 5.19
C ASP A 72 -4.49 12.59 4.76
N VAL A 73 -3.99 11.79 5.72
CA VAL A 73 -3.00 10.73 5.46
C VAL A 73 -3.60 9.65 4.55
N VAL A 74 -4.85 9.24 4.81
CA VAL A 74 -5.57 8.28 3.96
C VAL A 74 -5.77 8.85 2.56
N ALA A 75 -6.19 10.11 2.45
CA ALA A 75 -6.39 10.78 1.16
C ALA A 75 -5.08 10.84 0.36
N HIS A 76 -3.97 11.18 1.01
CA HIS A 76 -2.65 11.18 0.40
C HIS A 76 -2.25 9.80 -0.12
N CYS A 77 -2.31 8.75 0.71
CA CYS A 77 -1.93 7.39 0.32
C CYS A 77 -2.81 6.87 -0.84
N LYS A 78 -4.12 7.16 -0.84
CA LYS A 78 -5.03 6.76 -1.93
C LYS A 78 -4.70 7.44 -3.27
N ALA A 79 -4.10 8.63 -3.24
CA ALA A 79 -3.69 9.34 -4.44
C ALA A 79 -2.35 8.84 -5.01
N GLN A 80 -1.59 8.06 -4.24
CA GLN A 80 -0.31 7.55 -4.69
C GLN A 80 -0.47 6.42 -5.72
N PRO A 81 0.37 6.39 -6.77
CA PRO A 81 0.38 5.28 -7.71
C PRO A 81 0.99 4.04 -7.05
N VAL A 82 0.68 2.84 -7.54
CA VAL A 82 1.20 1.55 -7.02
C VAL A 82 2.73 1.46 -6.86
N TRP A 83 3.50 2.24 -7.63
CA TRP A 83 4.96 2.28 -7.60
C TRP A 83 5.54 3.36 -6.67
N SER A 84 4.74 4.01 -5.84
CA SER A 84 5.19 5.03 -4.87
C SER A 84 6.02 4.46 -3.72
N SER A 85 5.71 3.24 -3.27
CA SER A 85 6.43 2.56 -2.21
C SER A 85 6.46 1.05 -2.43
N LEU A 86 7.45 0.40 -1.83
CA LEU A 86 7.63 -1.05 -1.95
C LEU A 86 6.47 -1.79 -1.28
N GLU A 87 5.98 -1.27 -0.15
CA GLU A 87 4.86 -1.82 0.60
C GLU A 87 3.55 -1.76 -0.19
N HIS A 88 3.31 -0.65 -0.89
CA HIS A 88 2.15 -0.49 -1.77
C HIS A 88 2.22 -1.45 -2.96
N ALA A 89 3.36 -1.52 -3.63
CA ALA A 89 3.55 -2.46 -4.73
C ALA A 89 3.31 -3.92 -4.30
N ARG A 90 3.88 -4.34 -3.15
CA ARG A 90 3.67 -5.69 -2.61
C ARG A 90 2.21 -5.96 -2.26
N ASP A 91 1.52 -5.04 -1.58
CA ASP A 91 0.12 -5.22 -1.22
C ASP A 91 -0.78 -5.25 -2.46
N TRP A 92 -0.51 -4.41 -3.46
CA TRP A 92 -1.21 -4.42 -4.73
C TRP A 92 -1.03 -5.74 -5.49
N ILE A 93 0.19 -6.28 -5.57
CA ILE A 93 0.45 -7.60 -6.18
C ILE A 93 -0.44 -8.65 -5.52
N LEU A 94 -0.48 -8.69 -4.19
CA LEU A 94 -1.20 -9.72 -3.44
C LEU A 94 -2.73 -9.56 -3.48
N ARG A 95 -3.23 -8.31 -3.41
CA ARG A 95 -4.68 -8.04 -3.34
C ARG A 95 -5.34 -7.91 -4.71
N PHE A 96 -4.64 -7.35 -5.69
CA PHE A 96 -5.18 -7.12 -7.02
C PHE A 96 -4.59 -8.09 -8.04
N GLY A 97 -3.26 -8.16 -8.17
CA GLY A 97 -2.61 -8.99 -9.19
C GLY A 97 -2.99 -10.46 -9.07
N VAL A 98 -2.71 -11.07 -7.91
CA VAL A 98 -3.01 -12.48 -7.62
C VAL A 98 -4.51 -12.80 -7.68
N GLN A 99 -5.37 -11.87 -7.26
CA GLN A 99 -6.82 -12.09 -7.25
C GLN A 99 -7.47 -11.97 -8.63
N ASN A 100 -6.74 -11.45 -9.62
CA ASN A 100 -7.22 -11.25 -10.99
C ASN A 100 -6.24 -11.89 -11.99
N PRO A 101 -6.09 -13.22 -11.98
CA PRO A 101 -5.03 -13.93 -12.71
C PRO A 101 -5.16 -13.86 -14.25
N TYR A 102 -6.31 -13.43 -14.77
CA TYR A 102 -6.50 -13.24 -16.21
C TYR A 102 -6.03 -11.86 -16.70
N SER A 103 -5.67 -10.95 -15.80
CA SER A 103 -5.36 -9.56 -16.16
C SER A 103 -3.98 -9.37 -16.78
N GLY A 104 -3.02 -10.25 -16.50
CA GLY A 104 -1.61 -10.04 -16.83
C GLY A 104 -1.03 -8.78 -16.18
N ALA A 105 -1.67 -8.26 -15.12
CA ALA A 105 -1.31 -6.97 -14.55
C ALA A 105 0.06 -7.00 -13.85
N ILE A 106 0.46 -8.14 -13.27
CA ILE A 106 1.77 -8.25 -12.63
C ILE A 106 2.85 -8.14 -13.71
N GLU A 107 2.70 -8.83 -14.84
CA GLU A 107 3.62 -8.69 -15.97
C GLU A 107 3.61 -7.27 -16.57
N ALA A 108 2.44 -6.68 -16.76
CA ALA A 108 2.34 -5.32 -17.31
C ALA A 108 3.08 -4.28 -16.45
N TYR A 109 2.95 -4.36 -15.12
CA TYR A 109 3.57 -3.42 -14.19
C TYR A 109 5.04 -3.75 -13.89
N SER A 110 5.39 -5.02 -13.71
CA SER A 110 6.76 -5.42 -13.38
C SER A 110 7.68 -5.59 -14.59
N GLY A 111 7.11 -5.89 -15.77
CA GLY A 111 7.86 -6.33 -16.95
C GLY A 111 8.39 -7.76 -16.85
N ILE A 112 8.07 -8.49 -15.78
CA ILE A 112 8.48 -9.88 -15.58
C ILE A 112 7.34 -10.78 -16.08
N PRO A 113 7.60 -11.68 -17.05
CA PRO A 113 6.55 -12.54 -17.61
C PRO A 113 5.84 -13.37 -16.55
N GLU A 114 4.51 -13.37 -16.58
CA GLU A 114 3.69 -14.25 -15.76
C GLU A 114 3.79 -15.70 -16.28
N PRO A 115 3.69 -16.71 -15.41
CA PRO A 115 3.74 -18.10 -15.84
C PRO A 115 2.48 -18.46 -16.63
N VAL A 116 2.64 -19.23 -17.69
CA VAL A 116 1.51 -19.92 -18.33
C VAL A 116 1.07 -21.05 -17.40
N ILE A 117 -0.16 -20.98 -16.90
CA ILE A 117 -0.74 -22.00 -16.01
C ILE A 117 -1.82 -22.75 -16.79
N ASP A 118 -1.53 -24.00 -17.13
CA ASP A 118 -2.51 -24.88 -17.74
C ASP A 118 -3.52 -25.34 -16.70
N ILE A 119 -4.81 -25.24 -17.04
CA ILE A 119 -5.90 -25.69 -16.18
C ILE A 119 -6.27 -27.12 -16.59
N PRO A 120 -6.11 -28.12 -15.70
CA PRO A 120 -6.51 -29.48 -16.00
C PRO A 120 -8.00 -29.58 -16.31
N GLU A 121 -8.39 -30.46 -17.24
CA GLU A 121 -9.81 -30.70 -17.59
C GLU A 121 -10.67 -31.12 -16.39
N SER A 122 -10.03 -31.73 -15.38
CA SER A 122 -10.69 -32.14 -14.13
C SER A 122 -11.12 -30.97 -13.24
N VAL A 123 -10.61 -29.75 -13.47
CA VAL A 123 -11.01 -28.56 -12.71
C VAL A 123 -12.29 -27.98 -13.32
N PRO A 124 -13.40 -27.91 -12.57
CA PRO A 124 -14.63 -27.30 -13.05
C PRO A 124 -14.42 -25.85 -13.48
N ARG A 125 -15.07 -25.42 -14.57
CA ARG A 125 -14.96 -24.05 -15.10
C ARG A 125 -15.25 -22.97 -14.05
N SER A 126 -16.17 -23.22 -13.13
CA SER A 126 -16.49 -22.33 -12.00
C SER A 126 -15.31 -22.11 -11.05
N SER A 127 -14.37 -23.05 -10.99
CA SER A 127 -13.19 -23.01 -10.10
C SER A 127 -11.93 -22.52 -10.78
N HIS A 128 -11.95 -22.27 -12.10
CA HIS A 128 -10.76 -21.87 -12.88
C HIS A 128 -10.07 -20.63 -12.31
N LYS A 129 -10.84 -19.58 -11.95
CA LYS A 129 -10.27 -18.36 -11.37
C LYS A 129 -9.53 -18.64 -10.06
N ALA A 130 -10.13 -19.45 -9.18
CA ALA A 130 -9.52 -19.79 -7.89
C ALA A 130 -8.26 -20.65 -8.08
N TYR A 131 -8.31 -21.60 -9.01
CA TYR A 131 -7.17 -22.44 -9.38
C TYR A 131 -5.99 -21.61 -9.86
N LEU A 132 -6.22 -20.70 -10.82
CA LEU A 132 -5.19 -19.81 -11.34
C LEU A 132 -4.64 -18.86 -10.27
N ALA A 133 -5.52 -18.24 -9.46
CA ALA A 133 -5.10 -17.33 -8.41
C ALA A 133 -4.19 -18.03 -7.38
N GLU A 134 -4.45 -19.30 -7.07
CA GLU A 134 -3.60 -20.07 -6.17
C GLU A 134 -2.23 -20.40 -6.79
N HIS A 135 -2.19 -20.82 -8.06
CA HIS A 135 -0.92 -21.09 -8.75
C HIS A 135 -0.11 -19.80 -8.94
N LEU A 136 -0.76 -18.70 -9.28
CA LEU A 136 -0.13 -17.39 -9.37
C LEU A 136 0.39 -16.94 -8.01
N ARG A 137 -0.34 -17.18 -6.91
CA ARG A 137 0.13 -16.91 -5.54
C ARG A 137 1.40 -17.69 -5.23
N GLN A 138 1.46 -18.98 -5.57
CA GLN A 138 2.64 -19.82 -5.34
C GLN A 138 3.85 -19.34 -6.16
N TRP A 139 3.64 -18.86 -7.38
CA TRP A 139 4.70 -18.27 -8.20
C TRP A 139 5.17 -16.91 -7.68
N VAL A 140 4.25 -16.06 -7.20
CA VAL A 140 4.54 -14.74 -6.62
C VAL A 140 5.27 -14.85 -5.29
N ALA A 141 4.89 -15.77 -4.41
CA ALA A 141 5.40 -15.84 -3.03
C ALA A 141 6.94 -15.78 -2.89
N PRO A 142 7.74 -16.57 -3.63
CA PRO A 142 9.21 -16.49 -3.56
C PRO A 142 9.81 -15.29 -4.31
N ARG A 143 9.02 -14.55 -5.09
CA ARG A 143 9.47 -13.45 -5.97
C ARG A 143 8.89 -12.09 -5.60
N LEU A 144 8.10 -12.02 -4.52
CA LEU A 144 7.30 -10.84 -4.21
C LEU A 144 8.15 -9.56 -4.14
N ASP A 145 9.35 -9.67 -3.58
CA ASP A 145 10.27 -8.55 -3.43
C ASP A 145 10.88 -8.12 -4.76
N ASP A 146 11.29 -9.07 -5.60
CA ASP A 146 11.84 -8.79 -6.93
C ASP A 146 10.77 -8.17 -7.85
N LEU A 147 9.55 -8.70 -7.81
CA LEU A 147 8.42 -8.17 -8.57
C LEU A 147 8.08 -6.74 -8.13
N ALA A 148 8.01 -6.50 -6.81
CA ALA A 148 7.72 -5.17 -6.29
C ALA A 148 8.85 -4.18 -6.63
N ALA A 149 10.12 -4.59 -6.49
CA ALA A 149 11.27 -3.77 -6.89
C ALA A 149 11.24 -3.43 -8.39
N ALA A 150 10.87 -4.39 -9.25
CA ALA A 150 10.72 -4.16 -10.68
C ALA A 150 9.61 -3.16 -11.01
N ILE A 151 8.46 -3.24 -10.33
CA ILE A 151 7.36 -2.26 -10.43
C ILE A 151 7.85 -0.85 -10.09
N LEU A 152 8.60 -0.70 -8.99
CA LEU A 152 9.18 0.57 -8.57
C LEU A 152 10.16 1.11 -9.62
N ALA A 153 11.05 0.26 -10.13
CA ALA A 153 12.08 0.63 -11.09
C ALA A 153 11.51 1.08 -12.45
N LYS A 154 10.44 0.41 -12.91
CA LYS A 154 9.82 0.73 -14.21
C LYS A 154 9.16 2.11 -14.23
N LYS A 155 8.84 2.70 -13.06
CA LYS A 155 8.10 3.97 -12.92
C LYS A 155 6.98 4.06 -13.96
N PHE A 156 6.06 3.09 -13.93
CA PHE A 156 5.05 2.88 -14.99
C PHE A 156 4.54 4.22 -15.53
N ARG A 157 4.94 4.55 -16.77
CA ARG A 157 4.37 5.65 -17.52
C ARG A 157 3.19 5.09 -18.30
N PRO A 158 1.96 5.56 -18.05
CA PRO A 158 0.85 5.23 -18.91
C PRO A 158 1.14 5.69 -20.34
N TRP A 159 0.70 4.93 -21.35
CA TRP A 159 0.94 5.25 -22.76
C TRP A 159 0.33 6.58 -23.23
N TRP A 160 -0.54 7.21 -22.42
CA TRP A 160 -1.09 8.55 -22.65
C TRP A 160 -0.29 9.68 -21.99
N ALA A 161 0.75 9.39 -21.22
CA ALA A 161 1.58 10.41 -20.55
C ALA A 161 2.66 11.02 -21.46
N ASP A 162 2.83 10.49 -22.67
CA ASP A 162 3.75 11.01 -23.71
C ASP A 162 2.99 11.70 -24.88
N GLN A 163 1.72 12.08 -24.68
CA GLN A 163 0.93 12.93 -25.59
C GLN A 163 0.87 14.38 -25.07
#